data_AF-A0AAN0LSY0-F1
#
_entry.id   AF-A0AAN0LSY0-F1
#
_cell.length_a   1.000
_cell.length_b   1.000
_cell.length_c   1.000
_cell.angle_alpha   90.00
_cell.angle_beta   90.00
_cell.angle_gamma   90.00
#
_symmetry.space_group_name_H-M   'P 1'
#
loop_
_entity.id
_entity.type
_entity.pdbx_description
1 polymer ?
#
loop_
_entity_poly.entity_id
_entity_poly.type
_entity_poly.pdbx_seq_one_letter_code
_entity_poly.pdbx_strand_id
1 'polypeptide(L)'
;MMKLLNTAWLDLKEKVLFSFEILQLYREEVNTSILEISLFRFMSKFVNVLIMYLPIKVLLVISDTSSIKVLLNYELDVETYSAILFAVTIGLYLFHTIVQIYIAKKFSYQKNNNIINGDLYEVRGKKYTSRFLKASFDIYLNNVACYINIIVMIVLFYFLSFEFTLVFILSILLFSCFTEMFIFNSDYSIIKNSVISKKQALTILSSFFYLFIFFGLFFVYINYEIPIHSAILILLFSRVSNSSVRELFVTLDQLNYNLKKYNE
;
A
#
# COMPACT_ATOMS: atom_id res chain seq x y z
N MET A 1 9.88 28.70 4.70
CA MET A 1 10.02 27.23 4.63
C MET A 1 9.46 26.53 5.87
N MET A 2 9.88 26.88 7.09
CA MET A 2 9.44 26.21 8.33
C MET A 2 7.92 26.30 8.62
N LYS A 3 7.29 27.49 8.41
CA LYS A 3 5.82 27.65 8.54
C LYS A 3 5.04 26.76 7.56
N LEU A 4 5.58 26.58 6.36
CA LEU A 4 4.99 25.84 5.23
C LEU A 4 5.02 24.32 5.46
N LEU A 5 6.13 23.83 6.02
CA LEU A 5 6.26 22.45 6.50
C LEU A 5 5.28 22.17 7.65
N ASN A 6 5.12 23.13 8.56
CA ASN A 6 4.22 22.96 9.70
C ASN A 6 2.74 22.87 9.27
N THR A 7 2.30 23.71 8.31
CA THR A 7 0.93 23.64 7.79
C THR A 7 0.68 22.33 7.04
N ALA A 8 1.58 21.93 6.14
CA ALA A 8 1.47 20.67 5.43
C ALA A 8 1.40 19.44 6.36
N TRP A 9 2.16 19.46 7.46
CA TRP A 9 2.13 18.41 8.47
C TRP A 9 0.80 18.37 9.24
N LEU A 10 0.26 19.53 9.61
CA LEU A 10 -1.04 19.64 10.28
C LEU A 10 -2.17 19.13 9.39
N ASP A 11 -2.22 19.56 8.13
CA ASP A 11 -3.22 19.11 7.15
C ASP A 11 -3.17 17.59 6.96
N LEU A 12 -1.97 17.01 6.84
CA LEU A 12 -1.80 15.57 6.75
C LEU A 12 -2.34 14.86 7.99
N LYS A 13 -1.97 15.35 9.16
CA LYS A 13 -2.40 14.79 10.45
C LYS A 13 -3.93 14.78 10.55
N GLU A 14 -4.60 15.84 10.14
CA GLU A 14 -6.06 15.92 10.13
C GLU A 14 -6.69 14.90 9.18
N LYS A 15 -6.17 14.76 7.95
CA LYS A 15 -6.66 13.75 6.99
C LYS A 15 -6.51 12.33 7.53
N VAL A 16 -5.37 12.03 8.17
CA VAL A 16 -5.10 10.73 8.77
C VAL A 16 -6.05 10.48 9.95
N LEU A 17 -6.24 11.46 10.84
CA LEU A 17 -7.19 11.34 11.96
C LEU A 17 -8.63 11.12 11.48
N PHE A 18 -9.05 11.85 10.45
CA PHE A 18 -10.34 11.68 9.80
C PHE A 18 -10.52 10.26 9.23
N SER A 19 -9.48 9.68 8.64
CA SER A 19 -9.54 8.30 8.16
C SER A 19 -9.77 7.29 9.29
N PHE A 20 -9.21 7.52 10.49
CA PHE A 20 -9.46 6.68 11.67
C PHE A 20 -10.86 6.88 12.25
N GLU A 21 -11.40 8.09 12.21
CA GLU A 21 -12.80 8.38 12.59
C GLU A 21 -13.79 7.60 11.72
N ILE A 22 -13.56 7.56 10.40
CA ILE A 22 -14.37 6.75 9.48
C ILE A 22 -14.24 5.24 9.78
N LEU A 23 -13.09 4.76 10.30
CA LEU A 23 -12.94 3.36 10.69
C LEU A 23 -13.93 3.00 11.79
N GLN A 24 -14.01 3.88 12.80
CA GLN A 24 -14.91 3.71 13.93
C GLN A 24 -16.36 3.73 13.45
N LEU A 25 -16.71 4.67 12.58
CA LEU A 25 -18.05 4.76 11.96
C LEU A 25 -18.47 3.45 11.29
N TYR A 26 -17.63 2.88 10.43
CA TYR A 26 -18.00 1.65 9.75
C TYR A 26 -18.02 0.40 10.65
N ARG A 27 -17.23 0.40 11.73
CA ARG A 27 -17.14 -0.72 12.66
C ARG A 27 -18.24 -0.69 13.72
N GLU A 28 -18.47 0.46 14.33
CA GLU A 28 -19.36 0.63 15.49
C GLU A 28 -20.79 0.88 15.05
N GLU A 29 -21.01 1.74 14.04
CA GLU A 29 -22.36 2.15 13.62
C GLU A 29 -22.90 1.33 12.45
N VAL A 30 -22.07 1.07 11.43
CA VAL A 30 -22.50 0.33 10.22
C VAL A 30 -22.30 -1.18 10.37
N ASN A 31 -21.49 -1.63 11.32
CA ASN A 31 -21.17 -3.05 11.58
C ASN A 31 -20.72 -3.83 10.32
N THR A 32 -19.76 -3.26 9.58
CA THR A 32 -19.21 -3.87 8.35
C THR A 32 -17.87 -4.55 8.59
N SER A 33 -17.57 -5.62 7.84
CA SER A 33 -16.32 -6.37 7.95
C SER A 33 -15.15 -5.72 7.20
N ILE A 34 -14.92 -4.42 7.45
CA ILE A 34 -13.92 -3.62 6.72
C ILE A 34 -12.51 -4.17 6.87
N LEU A 35 -12.10 -4.47 8.11
CA LEU A 35 -10.75 -4.97 8.37
C LEU A 35 -10.50 -6.27 7.61
N GLU A 36 -11.48 -7.17 7.59
CA GLU A 36 -11.37 -8.44 6.91
C GLU A 36 -11.22 -8.28 5.39
N ILE A 37 -12.09 -7.49 4.75
CA ILE A 37 -12.03 -7.28 3.30
C ILE A 37 -10.73 -6.55 2.91
N SER A 38 -10.31 -5.57 3.71
CA SER A 38 -9.06 -4.84 3.50
C SER A 38 -7.83 -5.74 3.69
N LEU A 39 -7.86 -6.66 4.66
CA LEU A 39 -6.82 -7.69 4.83
C LEU A 39 -6.73 -8.60 3.61
N PHE A 40 -7.86 -9.06 3.07
CA PHE A 40 -7.85 -9.87 1.84
C PHE A 40 -7.34 -9.09 0.63
N ARG A 41 -7.69 -7.79 0.48
CA ARG A 41 -7.13 -6.92 -0.56
C ARG A 41 -5.62 -6.79 -0.44
N PHE A 42 -5.12 -6.59 0.78
CA PHE A 42 -3.70 -6.59 1.06
C PHE A 42 -3.05 -7.94 0.70
N MET A 43 -3.62 -9.06 1.16
CA MET A 43 -3.13 -10.41 0.84
C MET A 43 -3.04 -10.65 -0.66
N SER A 44 -4.04 -10.22 -1.45
CA SER A 44 -3.97 -10.32 -2.91
C SER A 44 -2.78 -9.55 -3.48
N LYS A 45 -2.55 -8.29 -3.05
CA LYS A 45 -1.37 -7.50 -3.46
C LYS A 45 -0.06 -8.18 -3.04
N PHE A 46 0.00 -8.72 -1.83
CA PHE A 46 1.19 -9.38 -1.27
C PHE A 46 1.55 -10.68 -2.02
N VAL A 47 0.57 -11.57 -2.21
CA VAL A 47 0.76 -12.83 -2.94
C VAL A 47 1.18 -12.56 -4.38
N ASN A 48 0.63 -11.52 -5.02
CA ASN A 48 1.05 -11.13 -6.37
C ASN A 48 2.56 -10.77 -6.43
N VAL A 49 3.13 -10.17 -5.37
CA VAL A 49 4.59 -9.94 -5.30
C VAL A 49 5.36 -11.24 -5.22
N LEU A 50 4.92 -12.18 -4.38
CA LEU A 50 5.58 -13.47 -4.24
C LEU A 50 5.54 -14.27 -5.55
N ILE A 51 4.41 -14.23 -6.24
CA ILE A 51 4.23 -14.81 -7.57
C ILE A 51 5.23 -14.23 -8.59
N MET A 52 5.53 -12.93 -8.53
CA MET A 52 6.55 -12.33 -9.39
C MET A 52 7.99 -12.66 -8.95
N TYR A 53 8.23 -12.78 -7.65
CA TYR A 53 9.56 -13.05 -7.09
C TYR A 53 10.03 -14.49 -7.31
N LEU A 54 9.14 -15.49 -7.17
CA LEU A 54 9.51 -16.90 -7.24
C LEU A 54 10.15 -17.30 -8.58
N PRO A 55 9.59 -16.93 -9.76
CA PRO A 55 10.25 -17.18 -11.04
C PRO A 55 11.64 -16.53 -11.14
N ILE A 56 11.80 -15.31 -10.62
CA ILE A 56 13.10 -14.63 -10.61
C ILE A 56 14.09 -15.40 -9.73
N LYS A 57 13.65 -15.89 -8.56
CA LYS A 57 14.46 -16.71 -7.67
C LYS A 57 14.89 -18.03 -8.33
N VAL A 58 13.98 -18.70 -9.05
CA VAL A 58 14.31 -19.90 -9.84
C VAL A 58 15.40 -19.59 -10.88
N LEU A 59 15.23 -18.52 -11.66
CA LEU A 59 16.20 -18.11 -12.67
C LEU A 59 17.57 -17.82 -12.06
N LEU A 60 17.61 -17.13 -10.90
CA LEU A 60 18.85 -16.84 -10.19
C LEU A 60 19.55 -18.12 -9.70
N VAL A 61 18.79 -19.05 -9.13
CA VAL A 61 19.31 -20.34 -8.65
C VAL A 61 19.87 -21.19 -9.78
N ILE A 62 19.23 -21.18 -10.95
CA ILE A 62 19.73 -21.86 -12.16
C ILE A 62 20.98 -21.16 -12.70
N SER A 63 21.07 -19.83 -12.60
CA SER A 63 22.15 -19.03 -13.19
C SER A 63 23.44 -18.95 -12.37
N ASP A 64 23.38 -19.21 -11.05
CA ASP A 64 24.46 -18.86 -10.12
C ASP A 64 24.97 -20.09 -9.33
N THR A 65 26.26 -20.42 -9.49
CA THR A 65 26.93 -21.52 -8.78
C THR A 65 27.08 -21.28 -7.28
N SER A 66 26.96 -20.03 -6.81
CA SER A 66 27.05 -19.70 -5.39
C SER A 66 25.76 -20.01 -4.61
N SER A 67 24.60 -19.87 -5.25
CA SER A 67 23.28 -20.25 -4.71
C SER A 67 23.15 -21.77 -4.54
N ILE A 68 23.87 -22.54 -5.36
CA ILE A 68 23.97 -24.00 -5.27
C ILE A 68 24.59 -24.43 -3.94
N LYS A 69 25.43 -23.60 -3.28
CA LYS A 69 26.00 -23.95 -1.96
C LYS A 69 24.94 -24.13 -0.88
N VAL A 70 23.84 -23.38 -0.94
CA VAL A 70 22.71 -23.56 -0.01
C VAL A 70 21.91 -24.81 -0.38
N LEU A 71 21.71 -25.13 -1.66
CA LEU A 71 21.10 -26.39 -2.09
C LEU A 71 21.93 -27.62 -1.67
N LEU A 72 23.26 -27.54 -1.81
CA LEU A 72 24.22 -28.56 -1.39
C LEU A 72 24.15 -28.84 0.11
N ASN A 73 23.81 -27.84 0.95
CA ASN A 73 23.61 -28.02 2.39
C ASN A 73 22.30 -28.76 2.74
N TYR A 74 21.33 -28.81 1.82
CA TYR A 74 20.04 -29.49 2.02
C TYR A 74 19.89 -30.75 1.15
N GLU A 75 20.96 -31.19 0.46
CA GLU A 75 20.97 -32.34 -0.47
C GLU A 75 19.90 -32.30 -1.57
N LEU A 76 19.30 -31.13 -1.83
CA LEU A 76 18.33 -30.97 -2.91
C LEU A 76 19.08 -30.67 -4.20
N ASP A 77 18.77 -31.43 -5.25
CA ASP A 77 19.22 -31.07 -6.59
C ASP A 77 18.45 -29.87 -7.13
N VAL A 78 19.04 -29.20 -8.13
CA VAL A 78 18.47 -27.99 -8.74
C VAL A 78 17.10 -28.28 -9.36
N GLU A 79 16.92 -29.49 -9.90
CA GLU A 79 15.67 -29.93 -10.52
C GLU A 79 14.53 -30.03 -9.50
N THR A 80 14.75 -30.73 -8.38
CA THR A 80 13.74 -30.87 -7.32
C THR A 80 13.43 -29.53 -6.67
N TYR A 81 14.43 -28.72 -6.38
CA TYR A 81 14.22 -27.39 -5.81
C TYR A 81 13.41 -26.49 -6.74
N SER A 82 13.72 -26.49 -8.03
CA SER A 82 12.97 -25.75 -9.04
C SER A 82 11.54 -26.26 -9.15
N ALA A 83 11.33 -27.58 -9.16
CA ALA A 83 10.01 -28.20 -9.18
C ALA A 83 9.16 -27.80 -7.96
N ILE A 84 9.76 -27.76 -6.76
CA ILE A 84 9.09 -27.27 -5.54
C ILE A 84 8.69 -25.79 -5.70
N LEU A 85 9.60 -24.93 -6.17
CA LEU A 85 9.28 -23.52 -6.37
C LEU A 85 8.18 -23.30 -7.42
N PHE A 86 8.15 -24.09 -8.49
CA PHE A 86 7.05 -24.08 -9.47
C PHE A 86 5.72 -24.51 -8.84
N ALA A 87 5.71 -25.61 -8.08
CA ALA A 87 4.52 -26.08 -7.39
C ALA A 87 3.97 -25.03 -6.40
N VAL A 88 4.85 -24.39 -5.62
CA VAL A 88 4.47 -23.29 -4.72
C VAL A 88 3.91 -22.10 -5.52
N THR A 89 4.52 -21.75 -6.65
CA THR A 89 4.04 -20.65 -7.51
C THR A 89 2.62 -20.92 -8.03
N ILE A 90 2.34 -22.15 -8.50
CA ILE A 90 1.00 -22.57 -8.93
C ILE A 90 0.00 -22.46 -7.77
N GLY A 91 0.36 -22.97 -6.59
CA GLY A 91 -0.48 -22.89 -5.39
C GLY A 91 -0.80 -21.44 -5.00
N LEU A 92 0.19 -20.55 -5.06
CA LEU A 92 -0.01 -19.13 -4.79
C LEU A 92 -0.92 -18.46 -5.83
N TYR A 93 -0.79 -18.80 -7.11
CA TYR A 93 -1.70 -18.31 -8.16
C TYR A 93 -3.14 -18.71 -7.91
N LEU A 94 -3.39 -19.99 -7.60
CA LEU A 94 -4.73 -20.48 -7.29
C LEU A 94 -5.31 -19.79 -6.05
N PHE A 95 -4.51 -19.69 -4.99
CA PHE A 95 -4.89 -18.96 -3.78
C PHE A 95 -5.23 -17.49 -4.08
N HIS A 96 -4.40 -16.81 -4.86
CA HIS A 96 -4.63 -15.43 -5.29
C HIS A 96 -5.97 -15.27 -6.02
N THR A 97 -6.28 -16.15 -6.97
CA THR A 97 -7.57 -16.14 -7.69
C THR A 97 -8.75 -16.38 -6.75
N ILE A 98 -8.65 -17.34 -5.83
CA ILE A 98 -9.71 -17.62 -4.84
C ILE A 98 -9.97 -16.39 -3.96
N VAL A 99 -8.90 -15.74 -3.46
CA VAL A 99 -9.00 -14.53 -2.65
C VAL A 99 -9.68 -13.40 -3.43
N GLN A 100 -9.34 -13.19 -4.71
CA GLN A 100 -10.00 -12.18 -5.53
C GLN A 100 -11.50 -12.44 -5.71
N ILE A 101 -11.89 -13.69 -5.96
CA ILE A 101 -13.30 -14.09 -6.05
C ILE A 101 -14.03 -13.84 -4.72
N TYR A 102 -13.38 -14.16 -3.59
CA TYR A 102 -13.94 -13.95 -2.27
C TYR A 102 -14.19 -12.46 -1.96
N ILE A 103 -13.19 -11.61 -2.25
CA ILE A 103 -13.31 -10.15 -2.10
C ILE A 103 -14.49 -9.63 -2.92
N ALA A 104 -14.60 -10.04 -4.19
CA ALA A 104 -15.68 -9.62 -5.06
C ALA A 104 -17.05 -10.00 -4.49
N LYS A 105 -17.22 -11.25 -4.03
CA LYS A 105 -18.47 -11.73 -3.42
C LYS A 105 -18.83 -10.95 -2.15
N LYS A 106 -17.88 -10.78 -1.21
CA LYS A 106 -18.14 -10.06 0.04
C LYS A 106 -18.46 -8.58 -0.18
N PHE A 107 -17.74 -7.94 -1.10
CA PHE A 107 -17.99 -6.55 -1.47
C PHE A 107 -19.40 -6.37 -2.06
N SER A 108 -19.79 -7.22 -3.02
CA SER A 108 -21.12 -7.19 -3.60
C SER A 108 -22.22 -7.43 -2.56
N TYR A 109 -22.02 -8.38 -1.65
CA TYR A 109 -22.96 -8.65 -0.56
C TYR A 109 -23.17 -7.42 0.33
N GLN A 110 -22.10 -6.78 0.82
CA GLN A 110 -22.21 -5.64 1.73
C GLN A 110 -22.74 -4.37 1.06
N LYS A 111 -22.42 -4.18 -0.22
CA LYS A 111 -22.93 -3.05 -0.99
C LYS A 111 -24.41 -3.20 -1.36
N ASN A 112 -24.86 -4.41 -1.72
CA ASN A 112 -26.21 -4.65 -2.24
C ASN A 112 -27.24 -4.96 -1.15
N ASN A 113 -26.85 -5.60 -0.04
CA ASN A 113 -27.77 -5.92 1.06
C ASN A 113 -28.02 -4.76 2.02
N ASN A 114 -27.72 -3.52 1.59
CA ASN A 114 -28.31 -2.36 2.22
C ASN A 114 -27.95 -2.22 3.72
N ILE A 115 -26.77 -2.71 4.13
CA ILE A 115 -26.27 -2.58 5.52
C ILE A 115 -26.16 -1.09 5.89
N ILE A 116 -25.82 -0.26 4.90
CA ILE A 116 -25.85 1.19 5.02
C ILE A 116 -27.27 1.68 4.67
N ASN A 117 -28.25 1.53 5.56
CA ASN A 117 -29.65 1.92 5.29
C ASN A 117 -30.25 3.00 6.19
N GLY A 118 -29.61 3.35 7.30
CA GLY A 118 -30.00 4.53 8.09
C GLY A 118 -29.86 5.83 7.29
N ASP A 119 -30.66 6.84 7.62
CA ASP A 119 -30.57 8.16 6.98
C ASP A 119 -29.32 8.93 7.42
N LEU A 120 -28.97 8.82 8.70
CA LEU A 120 -27.84 9.49 9.35
C LEU A 120 -27.16 8.53 10.32
N TYR A 121 -25.83 8.57 10.33
CA TYR A 121 -24.96 7.86 11.26
C TYR A 121 -24.13 8.89 12.04
N GLU A 122 -23.87 8.64 13.32
CA GLU A 122 -23.16 9.61 14.16
C GLU A 122 -21.96 8.96 14.83
N VAL A 123 -20.80 9.60 14.72
CA VAL A 123 -19.60 9.25 15.49
C VAL A 123 -19.00 10.50 16.07
N ARG A 124 -18.72 10.47 17.38
CA ARG A 124 -18.08 11.58 18.13
C ARG A 124 -18.76 12.94 17.91
N GLY A 125 -20.09 12.97 17.81
CA GLY A 125 -20.87 14.21 17.62
C GLY A 125 -20.94 14.72 16.17
N LYS A 126 -20.34 14.02 15.20
CA LYS A 126 -20.45 14.35 13.77
C LYS A 126 -21.40 13.40 13.06
N LYS A 127 -22.27 13.96 12.23
CA LYS A 127 -23.29 13.23 11.47
C LYS A 127 -22.84 12.98 10.04
N TYR A 128 -23.13 11.78 9.54
CA TYR A 128 -22.75 11.30 8.22
C TYR A 128 -23.96 10.70 7.49
N THR A 129 -24.18 11.08 6.24
CA THR A 129 -25.27 10.54 5.43
C THR A 129 -24.96 9.13 4.91
N SER A 130 -25.99 8.31 4.70
CA SER A 130 -25.83 7.00 4.01
C SER A 130 -25.28 7.13 2.60
N ARG A 131 -25.59 8.23 1.89
CA ARG A 131 -25.07 8.48 0.54
C ARG A 131 -23.55 8.62 0.55
N PHE A 132 -23.01 9.39 1.50
CA PHE A 132 -21.57 9.50 1.72
C PHE A 132 -20.95 8.13 1.98
N LEU A 133 -21.53 7.35 2.90
CA LEU A 133 -20.99 6.03 3.25
C LEU A 133 -21.01 5.05 2.08
N LYS A 134 -22.13 4.94 1.34
CA LYS A 134 -22.20 4.06 0.16
C LYS A 134 -21.19 4.46 -0.91
N ALA A 135 -21.01 5.77 -1.15
CA ALA A 135 -20.06 6.28 -2.14
C ALA A 135 -18.59 6.10 -1.72
N SER A 136 -18.32 6.17 -0.42
CA SER A 136 -16.97 6.13 0.15
C SER A 136 -16.51 4.73 0.57
N PHE A 137 -17.40 3.73 0.60
CA PHE A 137 -17.10 2.40 1.12
C PHE A 137 -15.91 1.72 0.43
N ASP A 138 -15.91 1.66 -0.91
CA ASP A 138 -14.81 1.04 -1.67
C ASP A 138 -13.48 1.79 -1.53
N ILE A 139 -13.58 3.13 -1.55
CA ILE A 139 -12.43 4.03 -1.38
C ILE A 139 -11.81 3.79 0.00
N TYR A 140 -12.65 3.63 1.02
CA TYR A 140 -12.22 3.41 2.39
C TYR A 140 -11.62 2.03 2.62
N LEU A 141 -12.21 0.96 2.05
CA LEU A 141 -11.61 -0.38 2.05
C LEU A 141 -10.19 -0.36 1.45
N ASN A 142 -10.01 0.36 0.34
CA ASN A 142 -8.69 0.48 -0.27
C ASN A 142 -7.71 1.30 0.60
N ASN A 143 -8.19 2.37 1.23
CA ASN A 143 -7.39 3.18 2.16
C ASN A 143 -6.83 2.34 3.32
N VAL A 144 -7.69 1.54 3.99
CA VAL A 144 -7.28 0.64 5.07
C VAL A 144 -6.30 -0.43 4.56
N ALA A 145 -6.53 -1.00 3.38
CA ALA A 145 -5.59 -1.95 2.78
C ALA A 145 -4.20 -1.32 2.51
N CYS A 146 -4.15 -0.05 2.12
CA CYS A 146 -2.90 0.69 1.93
C CYS A 146 -2.15 0.89 3.26
N TYR A 147 -2.84 1.24 4.35
CA TYR A 147 -2.23 1.33 5.68
C TYR A 147 -1.64 0.00 6.14
N ILE A 148 -2.42 -1.09 6.02
CA ILE A 148 -1.96 -2.44 6.36
C ILE A 148 -0.69 -2.78 5.56
N ASN A 149 -0.70 -2.51 4.25
CA ASN A 149 0.45 -2.79 3.40
C ASN A 149 1.70 -2.03 3.84
N ILE A 150 1.59 -0.72 4.09
CA ILE A 150 2.73 0.10 4.54
C ILE A 150 3.30 -0.43 5.87
N ILE A 151 2.44 -0.75 6.84
CA ILE A 151 2.85 -1.25 8.15
C ILE A 151 3.56 -2.62 8.00
N VAL A 152 2.95 -3.55 7.27
CA VAL A 152 3.53 -4.88 7.07
C VAL A 152 4.86 -4.79 6.32
N MET A 153 4.98 -3.89 5.34
CA MET A 153 6.21 -3.72 4.58
C MET A 153 7.34 -3.12 5.44
N ILE A 154 7.04 -2.20 6.36
CA ILE A 154 8.02 -1.72 7.35
C ILE A 154 8.52 -2.89 8.20
N VAL A 155 7.62 -3.75 8.69
CA VAL A 155 7.99 -4.93 9.48
C VAL A 155 8.83 -5.91 8.66
N LEU A 156 8.45 -6.19 7.40
CA LEU A 156 9.21 -7.07 6.52
C LEU A 156 10.59 -6.52 6.20
N PHE A 157 10.70 -5.22 5.92
CA PHE A 157 11.99 -4.58 5.71
C PHE A 157 12.85 -4.66 6.97
N TYR A 158 12.28 -4.49 8.16
CA TYR A 158 13.05 -4.59 9.41
C TYR A 158 13.75 -5.94 9.54
N PHE A 159 13.07 -7.03 9.15
CA PHE A 159 13.65 -8.37 9.14
C PHE A 159 14.63 -8.64 7.98
N LEU A 160 14.51 -7.93 6.85
CA LEU A 160 15.39 -8.12 5.70
C LEU A 160 16.65 -7.24 5.76
N SER A 161 16.50 -5.98 6.18
CA SER A 161 17.57 -5.03 6.48
C SER A 161 17.02 -3.85 7.30
N PHE A 162 17.58 -3.70 8.50
CA PHE A 162 17.25 -2.59 9.38
C PHE A 162 17.58 -1.23 8.75
N GLU A 163 18.73 -1.13 8.09
CA GLU A 163 19.22 0.08 7.43
C GLU A 163 18.29 0.52 6.32
N PHE A 164 17.84 -0.43 5.49
CA PHE A 164 16.88 -0.13 4.43
C PHE A 164 15.52 0.29 5.00
N THR A 165 15.12 -0.25 6.15
CA THR A 165 13.88 0.17 6.83
C THR A 165 13.91 1.64 7.21
N LEU A 166 15.04 2.13 7.73
CA LEU A 166 15.21 3.55 8.06
C LEU A 166 15.13 4.42 6.80
N VAL A 167 15.81 4.01 5.73
CA VAL A 167 15.72 4.68 4.42
C VAL A 167 14.26 4.73 3.95
N PHE A 168 13.53 3.63 4.05
CA PHE A 168 12.14 3.53 3.62
C PHE A 168 11.18 4.40 4.45
N ILE A 169 11.33 4.44 5.77
CA ILE A 169 10.52 5.31 6.64
C ILE A 169 10.80 6.79 6.33
N LEU A 170 12.08 7.18 6.25
CA LEU A 170 12.47 8.54 5.89
C LEU A 170 11.89 8.92 4.52
N SER A 171 11.96 7.99 3.57
CA SER A 171 11.38 8.14 2.25
C SER A 171 9.87 8.46 2.36
N ILE A 172 9.08 7.66 3.08
CA ILE A 172 7.63 7.91 3.23
C ILE A 172 7.36 9.29 3.83
N LEU A 173 8.11 9.68 4.86
CA LEU A 173 7.95 10.99 5.51
C LEU A 173 8.22 12.13 4.53
N LEU A 174 9.32 12.06 3.78
CA LEU A 174 9.64 13.05 2.75
C LEU A 174 8.53 13.09 1.70
N PHE A 175 8.14 11.95 1.13
CA PHE A 175 7.09 11.88 0.12
C PHE A 175 5.78 12.51 0.61
N SER A 176 5.42 12.27 1.87
CA SER A 176 4.21 12.80 2.47
C SER A 176 4.26 14.32 2.58
N CYS A 177 5.37 14.88 3.08
CA CYS A 177 5.58 16.32 3.17
C CYS A 177 5.58 16.98 1.78
N PHE A 178 6.33 16.43 0.81
CA PHE A 178 6.39 16.95 -0.56
C PHE A 178 5.02 16.92 -1.23
N THR A 179 4.27 15.83 -1.06
CA THR A 179 2.93 15.67 -1.63
C THR A 179 1.98 16.74 -1.09
N GLU A 180 1.92 16.94 0.22
CA GLU A 180 1.05 17.98 0.78
C GLU A 180 1.47 19.39 0.36
N MET A 181 2.76 19.71 0.42
CA MET A 181 3.26 21.04 0.07
C MET A 181 3.03 21.41 -1.40
N PHE A 182 3.29 20.49 -2.34
CA PHE A 182 3.33 20.83 -3.76
C PHE A 182 2.09 20.42 -4.56
N ILE A 183 1.27 19.49 -4.05
CA ILE A 183 0.09 18.98 -4.75
C ILE A 183 -1.19 19.52 -4.11
N PHE A 184 -1.33 19.38 -2.78
CA PHE A 184 -2.60 19.65 -2.10
C PHE A 184 -2.72 21.05 -1.49
N ASN A 185 -1.62 21.67 -1.07
CA ASN A 185 -1.63 23.03 -0.52
C ASN A 185 -1.92 24.08 -1.61
N SER A 186 -2.97 24.89 -1.43
CA SER A 186 -3.47 25.87 -2.41
C SER A 186 -2.51 27.01 -2.75
N ASP A 187 -1.60 27.32 -1.85
CA ASP A 187 -0.77 28.52 -1.92
C ASP A 187 0.55 28.27 -2.67
N TYR A 188 1.01 27.02 -2.64
CA TYR A 188 2.26 26.58 -3.25
C TYR A 188 2.08 25.41 -4.22
N SER A 189 0.83 25.10 -4.59
CA SER A 189 0.55 24.05 -5.55
C SER A 189 1.16 24.41 -6.90
N ILE A 190 2.18 23.65 -7.30
CA ILE A 190 2.77 23.73 -8.64
C ILE A 190 1.70 23.42 -9.70
N ILE A 191 0.64 22.71 -9.28
CA ILE A 191 -0.43 22.25 -10.14
C ILE A 191 -1.42 23.37 -10.48
N LYS A 192 -1.52 24.43 -9.66
CA LYS A 192 -2.54 25.49 -9.80
C LYS A 192 -2.53 26.17 -11.18
N ASN A 193 -1.36 26.28 -11.78
CA ASN A 193 -1.18 26.90 -13.11
C ASN A 193 -0.83 25.87 -14.20
N SER A 194 -0.95 24.58 -13.91
CA SER A 194 -0.63 23.50 -14.85
C SER A 194 -1.91 22.80 -15.34
N VAL A 195 -1.88 22.24 -16.55
CA VAL A 195 -2.98 21.40 -17.10
C VAL A 195 -3.02 20.00 -16.45
N ILE A 196 -2.09 19.72 -15.54
CA ILE A 196 -1.90 18.39 -14.95
C ILE A 196 -2.93 18.18 -13.83
N SER A 197 -3.61 17.04 -13.82
CA SER A 197 -4.50 16.69 -12.71
C SER A 197 -3.70 16.27 -11.45
N LYS A 198 -4.26 16.46 -10.25
CA LYS A 198 -3.64 16.01 -8.98
C LYS A 198 -3.20 14.54 -9.01
N LYS A 199 -4.01 13.66 -9.60
CA LYS A 199 -3.72 12.23 -9.75
C LYS A 199 -2.50 11.96 -10.64
N GLN A 200 -2.35 12.71 -11.74
CA GLN A 200 -1.17 12.62 -12.61
C GLN A 200 0.08 13.15 -11.90
N ALA A 201 -0.02 14.29 -11.22
CA ALA A 201 1.09 14.84 -10.45
C ALA A 201 1.57 13.88 -9.35
N LEU A 202 0.66 13.24 -8.60
CA LEU A 202 0.98 12.19 -7.64
C LEU A 202 1.71 11.01 -8.28
N THR A 203 1.33 10.64 -9.51
CA THR A 203 1.97 9.54 -10.24
C THR A 203 3.41 9.90 -10.61
N ILE A 204 3.63 11.12 -11.11
CA ILE A 204 4.96 11.63 -11.44
C ILE A 204 5.83 11.68 -10.18
N LEU A 205 5.32 12.28 -9.09
CA LEU A 205 6.06 12.39 -7.83
C LEU A 205 6.39 11.00 -7.24
N SER A 206 5.47 10.05 -7.34
CA SER A 206 5.67 8.66 -6.88
C SER A 206 6.75 7.93 -7.71
N SER A 207 6.95 8.27 -8.98
CA SER A 207 8.06 7.72 -9.78
C SER A 207 9.41 8.24 -9.30
N PHE A 208 9.54 9.56 -9.04
CA PHE A 208 10.75 10.12 -8.45
C PHE A 208 11.02 9.55 -7.06
N PHE A 209 9.96 9.33 -6.30
CA PHE A 209 10.04 8.73 -4.99
C PHE A 209 10.57 7.29 -5.01
N TYR A 210 10.08 6.48 -5.95
CA TYR A 210 10.61 5.13 -6.15
C TYR A 210 12.09 5.12 -6.54
N LEU A 211 12.52 6.09 -7.34
CA LEU A 211 13.92 6.24 -7.73
C LEU A 211 14.81 6.60 -6.53
N PHE A 212 14.32 7.42 -5.60
CA PHE A 212 15.00 7.66 -4.33
C PHE A 212 15.12 6.37 -3.48
N ILE A 213 14.04 5.59 -3.38
CA ILE A 213 14.08 4.30 -2.68
C ILE A 213 15.07 3.33 -3.35
N PHE A 214 15.12 3.30 -4.68
CA PHE A 214 16.07 2.46 -5.43
C PHE A 214 17.53 2.84 -5.13
N PHE A 215 17.87 4.13 -5.16
CA PHE A 215 19.23 4.56 -4.79
C PHE A 215 19.55 4.28 -3.33
N GLY A 216 18.57 4.43 -2.44
CA GLY A 216 18.70 4.04 -1.05
C GLY A 216 19.00 2.56 -0.88
N LEU A 217 18.28 1.68 -1.59
CA LEU A 217 18.56 0.24 -1.61
C LEU A 217 19.96 -0.05 -2.14
N PHE A 218 20.36 0.58 -3.24
CA PHE A 218 21.67 0.38 -3.85
C PHE A 218 22.80 0.80 -2.90
N PHE A 219 22.63 1.93 -2.22
CA PHE A 219 23.56 2.39 -1.18
C PHE A 219 23.67 1.37 -0.05
N VAL A 220 22.55 0.87 0.48
CA VAL A 220 22.58 -0.12 1.56
C VAL A 220 23.21 -1.43 1.08
N TYR A 221 22.90 -1.88 -0.14
CA TYR A 221 23.48 -3.09 -0.73
C TYR A 221 25.01 -3.03 -0.80
N ILE A 222 25.58 -1.89 -1.22
CA ILE A 222 27.04 -1.73 -1.32
C ILE A 222 27.71 -1.70 0.07
N ASN A 223 27.09 -1.01 1.04
CA ASN A 223 27.74 -0.74 2.33
C ASN A 223 27.48 -1.81 3.40
N TYR A 224 26.41 -2.59 3.28
CA TYR A 224 25.97 -3.56 4.29
C TYR A 224 25.84 -5.00 3.75
N GLU A 225 26.34 -5.25 2.54
CA GLU A 225 26.46 -6.60 1.94
C GLU A 225 25.17 -7.45 2.01
N ILE A 226 24.00 -6.82 1.78
CA ILE A 226 22.73 -7.56 1.75
C ILE A 226 22.78 -8.60 0.63
N PRO A 227 22.36 -9.86 0.86
CA PRO A 227 22.31 -10.87 -0.18
C PRO A 227 21.45 -10.42 -1.38
N ILE A 228 21.92 -10.70 -2.60
CA ILE A 228 21.25 -10.21 -3.83
C ILE A 228 19.78 -10.65 -3.93
N HIS A 229 19.45 -11.86 -3.46
CA HIS A 229 18.08 -12.36 -3.44
C HIS A 229 17.18 -11.57 -2.49
N SER A 230 17.73 -11.08 -1.37
CA SER A 230 17.03 -10.20 -0.43
C SER A 230 16.90 -8.79 -1.01
N ALA A 231 17.93 -8.26 -1.66
CA ALA A 231 17.86 -6.96 -2.33
C ALA A 231 16.76 -6.93 -3.42
N ILE A 232 16.65 -7.99 -4.24
CA ILE A 232 15.58 -8.11 -5.25
C ILE A 232 14.20 -8.17 -4.59
N LEU A 233 14.06 -8.95 -3.51
CA LEU A 233 12.80 -9.03 -2.77
C LEU A 233 12.42 -7.68 -2.16
N ILE A 234 13.39 -6.98 -1.55
CA ILE A 234 13.22 -5.62 -1.02
C ILE A 234 12.77 -4.67 -2.13
N LEU A 235 13.37 -4.73 -3.31
CA LEU A 235 13.00 -3.88 -4.46
C LEU A 235 11.54 -4.11 -4.90
N LEU A 236 11.12 -5.38 -5.01
CA LEU A 236 9.75 -5.73 -5.39
C LEU A 236 8.73 -5.27 -4.34
N PHE A 237 9.02 -5.51 -3.06
CA PHE A 237 8.20 -5.00 -1.97
C PHE A 237 8.14 -3.47 -1.98
N SER A 238 9.28 -2.79 -2.18
CA SER A 238 9.37 -1.33 -2.26
C SER A 238 8.48 -0.76 -3.36
N ARG A 239 8.39 -1.43 -4.51
CA ARG A 239 7.51 -1.05 -5.62
C ARG A 239 6.04 -1.10 -5.22
N VAL A 240 5.62 -2.17 -4.53
CA VAL A 240 4.24 -2.32 -4.07
C VAL A 240 3.89 -1.35 -2.95
N SER A 241 4.82 -1.12 -2.03
CA SER A 241 4.65 -0.10 -0.99
C SER A 241 4.55 1.29 -1.59
N ASN A 242 5.38 1.66 -2.57
CA ASN A 242 5.29 2.94 -3.27
C ASN A 242 3.90 3.14 -3.92
N SER A 243 3.37 2.12 -4.60
CA SER A 243 2.01 2.21 -5.15
C SER A 243 0.97 2.44 -4.05
N SER A 244 1.13 1.80 -2.89
CA SER A 244 0.19 1.91 -1.76
C SER A 244 0.27 3.27 -1.08
N VAL A 245 1.47 3.84 -0.93
CA VAL A 245 1.67 5.21 -0.41
C VAL A 245 1.00 6.22 -1.35
N ARG A 246 1.23 6.14 -2.66
CA ARG A 246 0.54 7.00 -3.63
C ARG A 246 -0.97 6.85 -3.57
N GLU A 247 -1.45 5.61 -3.56
CA GLU A 247 -2.89 5.29 -3.53
C GLU A 247 -3.56 5.78 -2.24
N LEU A 248 -2.85 5.76 -1.10
CA LEU A 248 -3.31 6.35 0.15
C LEU A 248 -3.67 7.83 -0.02
N PHE A 249 -2.78 8.65 -0.60
CA PHE A 249 -3.07 10.06 -0.85
C PHE A 249 -4.24 10.29 -1.80
N VAL A 250 -4.37 9.47 -2.84
CA VAL A 250 -5.52 9.53 -3.76
C VAL A 250 -6.81 9.24 -3.02
N THR A 251 -6.85 8.18 -2.21
CA THR A 251 -8.06 7.82 -1.46
C THR A 251 -8.42 8.85 -0.39
N LEU A 252 -7.44 9.46 0.28
CA LEU A 252 -7.68 10.55 1.24
C LEU A 252 -8.31 11.79 0.57
N ASP A 253 -7.81 12.20 -0.59
CA ASP A 253 -8.39 13.31 -1.35
C ASP A 253 -9.82 13.00 -1.81
N GLN A 254 -10.07 11.76 -2.29
CA GLN A 254 -11.40 11.32 -2.70
C GLN A 254 -12.41 11.24 -1.54
N LEU A 255 -11.97 10.78 -0.36
CA LEU A 255 -12.81 10.75 0.84
C LEU A 255 -13.23 12.17 1.25
N ASN A 256 -12.28 13.12 1.25
CA ASN A 256 -12.57 14.52 1.55
C ASN A 256 -13.50 15.16 0.52
N TYR A 257 -13.32 14.84 -0.77
CA TYR A 257 -14.23 15.29 -1.82
C TYR A 257 -15.65 14.75 -1.62
N ASN A 258 -15.80 13.45 -1.35
CA ASN A 258 -17.11 12.85 -1.09
C ASN A 258 -17.77 13.43 0.16
N LEU A 259 -16.99 13.74 1.21
CA LEU A 259 -17.52 14.35 2.42
C LEU A 259 -18.18 15.69 2.10
N LYS A 260 -17.48 16.57 1.36
CA LYS A 260 -18.03 17.86 0.94
C LYS A 260 -19.25 17.71 0.04
N LYS A 261 -19.24 16.72 -0.85
CA LYS A 261 -20.31 16.52 -1.84
C LYS A 261 -21.62 15.96 -1.26
N TYR A 262 -21.53 15.11 -0.23
CA TYR A 262 -22.68 14.31 0.24
C TYR A 262 -23.07 14.57 1.70
N ASN A 263 -22.30 15.39 2.42
CA ASN A 263 -22.54 15.72 3.83
C ASN A 263 -22.88 17.20 4.05
N GLU A 264 -23.02 17.96 2.97
CA GLU A 264 -23.75 19.24 2.87
C GLU A 264 -25.19 18.97 2.42
#